data_AF-A0AAN7X0B5-F1
#
_entry.id   AF-A0AAN7X0B5-F1
#
_cell.length_a   1.000
_cell.length_b   1.000
_cell.length_c   1.000
_cell.angle_alpha   90.00
_cell.angle_beta   90.00
_cell.angle_gamma   90.00
#
_symmetry.space_group_name_H-M   'P 1'
#
loop_
_entity.id
_entity.type
_entity.pdbx_description
1 polymer ?
#
loop_
_entity_poly.entity_id
_entity_poly.type
_entity_poly.pdbx_seq_one_letter_code
_entity_poly.pdbx_strand_id
1 'polypeptide(L)'
;MRGDQLYERPKGWYRMALKVKVKYPDGDAWLGTKGWSSHSVPGERPVSYQGTSLDRARGIIKTHYIAGARAKYGRGVYSTPDIHVARKDNYSRIFISKKTGKRYKVILQNRINPDIRHICKEPTH
;
A
#
# COMPACT_ATOMS: atom_id res chain seq x y z
N MET A 1 -10.53 -10.58 -5.22
CA MET A 1 -9.14 -10.95 -5.53
C MET A 1 -8.45 -9.81 -6.27
N ARG A 2 -7.13 -9.70 -6.10
CA ARG A 2 -6.24 -8.85 -6.90
C ARG A 2 -4.90 -9.58 -7.06
N GLY A 3 -4.47 -9.85 -8.28
CA GLY A 3 -3.26 -10.64 -8.55
C GLY A 3 -3.25 -12.01 -7.84
N ASP A 4 -4.39 -12.68 -7.87
CA ASP A 4 -4.64 -14.00 -7.26
C ASP A 4 -4.45 -14.05 -5.74
N GLN A 5 -4.58 -12.88 -5.10
CA GLN A 5 -4.57 -12.76 -3.63
C GLN A 5 -5.83 -12.10 -3.11
N LEU A 6 -6.17 -12.42 -1.86
CA LEU A 6 -7.26 -11.77 -1.15
C LEU A 6 -6.98 -10.26 -1.11
N TYR A 7 -8.02 -9.49 -1.41
CA TYR A 7 -7.95 -8.04 -1.39
C TYR A 7 -9.21 -7.53 -0.73
N GLU A 8 -9.05 -6.96 0.46
CA GLU A 8 -10.09 -6.18 1.09
C GLU A 8 -10.02 -4.75 0.56
N ARG A 9 -11.11 -4.30 -0.08
CA ARG A 9 -11.20 -2.90 -0.52
C ARG A 9 -11.29 -2.00 0.72
N PRO A 10 -10.53 -0.88 0.78
CA PRO A 10 -10.59 0.10 1.89
C PRO A 10 -11.93 0.85 1.96
N LYS A 11 -13.01 0.20 2.39
CA LYS A 11 -14.33 0.82 2.52
C LYS A 11 -14.25 1.95 3.56
N GLY A 12 -14.85 3.10 3.25
CA GLY A 12 -14.80 4.31 4.09
C GLY A 12 -13.52 5.15 3.96
N TRP A 13 -12.51 4.71 3.20
CA TRP A 13 -11.32 5.52 2.95
C TRP A 13 -11.47 6.39 1.70
N TYR A 14 -11.07 7.66 1.82
CA TYR A 14 -10.83 8.50 0.65
C TYR A 14 -9.54 8.06 -0.05
N ARG A 15 -9.62 7.75 -1.34
CA ARG A 15 -8.51 7.19 -2.12
C ARG A 15 -8.22 8.03 -3.34
N MET A 16 -6.93 8.27 -3.59
CA MET A 16 -6.41 8.93 -4.77
C MET A 16 -5.32 8.07 -5.41
N ALA A 17 -5.30 8.01 -6.74
CA ALA A 17 -4.26 7.30 -7.48
C ALA A 17 -3.09 8.26 -7.76
N LEU A 18 -1.86 7.83 -7.51
CA LEU A 18 -0.66 8.65 -7.66
C LEU A 18 0.28 8.03 -8.69
N LYS A 19 0.56 8.75 -9.80
CA LYS A 19 1.52 8.36 -10.85
C LYS A 19 1.36 6.88 -11.31
N VAL A 20 0.13 6.45 -11.56
CA VAL A 20 -0.20 5.03 -11.76
C VAL A 20 -0.14 4.54 -13.20
N LYS A 21 0.03 5.42 -14.20
CA LYS A 21 0.06 5.03 -15.63
C LYS A 21 1.47 5.17 -16.20
N VAL A 22 1.77 4.38 -17.24
CA VAL A 22 3.03 4.47 -18.01
C VAL A 22 4.26 4.28 -17.11
N LYS A 23 4.12 3.47 -16.06
CA LYS A 23 5.19 3.23 -15.10
C LYS A 23 6.19 2.19 -15.59
N TYR A 24 5.73 1.19 -16.33
CA TYR A 24 6.54 0.08 -16.81
C TYR A 24 6.37 -0.10 -18.33
N PRO A 25 7.40 -0.60 -19.04
CA PRO A 25 7.35 -0.77 -20.50
C PRO A 25 6.26 -1.75 -20.99
N ASP A 26 5.91 -2.74 -20.15
CA ASP A 26 4.87 -3.75 -20.39
C ASP A 26 3.44 -3.22 -20.17
N GLY A 27 3.29 -1.92 -19.92
CA GLY A 27 2.00 -1.23 -19.80
C GLY A 27 1.38 -1.31 -18.41
N ASP A 28 0.05 -1.24 -18.37
CA ASP A 28 -0.72 -1.03 -17.14
C ASP A 28 -1.49 -2.29 -16.67
N ALA A 29 -1.18 -3.48 -17.23
CA ALA A 29 -1.85 -4.74 -16.87
C ALA A 29 -1.77 -5.05 -15.37
N TRP A 30 -0.71 -4.62 -14.69
CA TRP A 30 -0.51 -4.72 -13.24
C TRP A 30 -1.58 -3.99 -12.40
N LEU A 31 -2.36 -3.07 -12.99
CA LEU A 31 -3.50 -2.41 -12.34
C LEU A 31 -4.78 -3.24 -12.38
N GLY A 32 -4.87 -4.24 -13.27
CA GLY A 32 -6.07 -5.02 -13.53
C GLY A 32 -7.19 -4.22 -14.22
N THR A 33 -8.40 -4.77 -14.19
CA THR A 33 -9.58 -4.18 -14.85
C THR A 33 -10.02 -2.87 -14.20
N LYS A 34 -10.41 -1.90 -15.03
CA LYS A 34 -11.05 -0.66 -14.56
C LYS A 34 -12.40 -0.98 -13.89
N GLY A 35 -12.66 -0.35 -12.76
CA GLY A 35 -13.94 -0.48 -12.06
C GLY A 35 -13.96 -1.56 -10.99
N TRP A 36 -15.16 -2.04 -10.66
CA TRP A 36 -15.34 -3.08 -9.66
C TRP A 36 -15.16 -4.46 -10.31
N SER A 37 -14.36 -5.30 -9.66
CA SER A 37 -14.16 -6.70 -10.06
C SER A 37 -13.87 -7.52 -8.81
N SER A 38 -14.49 -8.69 -8.70
CA SER A 38 -14.22 -9.71 -7.68
C SER A 38 -13.08 -10.66 -8.06
N HIS A 39 -12.73 -10.76 -9.35
CA HIS A 39 -11.76 -11.70 -9.89
C HIS A 39 -10.46 -10.99 -10.34
N SER A 40 -9.35 -11.73 -10.31
CA SER A 40 -8.08 -11.29 -10.91
C SER A 40 -8.15 -11.38 -12.44
N VAL A 41 -7.24 -10.67 -13.09
CA VAL A 41 -6.95 -10.84 -14.53
C VAL A 41 -5.46 -11.12 -14.73
N PRO A 42 -5.05 -11.77 -15.83
CA PRO A 42 -3.65 -12.02 -16.13
C PRO A 42 -2.80 -10.74 -16.05
N GLY A 43 -1.63 -10.85 -15.42
CA GLY A 43 -0.69 -9.74 -15.24
C GLY A 43 -1.04 -8.78 -14.09
N GLU A 44 -2.21 -8.90 -13.45
CA GLU A 44 -2.55 -8.05 -12.31
C GLU A 44 -1.64 -8.32 -11.11
N ARG A 45 -1.16 -7.26 -10.46
CA ARG A 45 -0.31 -7.38 -9.27
C ARG A 45 -1.13 -7.32 -7.97
N PRO A 46 -0.77 -8.13 -6.95
CA PRO A 46 -1.39 -8.06 -5.62
C PRO A 46 -1.32 -6.68 -4.99
N VAL A 47 -2.22 -6.43 -4.05
CA VAL A 47 -2.28 -5.18 -3.29
C VAL A 47 -1.69 -5.39 -1.90
N SER A 48 -0.92 -4.40 -1.43
CA SER A 48 -0.55 -4.30 -0.01
C SER A 48 -0.73 -2.89 0.51
N TYR A 49 -0.68 -2.75 1.82
CA TYR A 49 -0.90 -1.52 2.56
C TYR A 49 0.30 -1.22 3.46
N GLN A 50 0.67 0.04 3.51
CA GLN A 50 1.68 0.54 4.44
C GLN A 50 1.15 1.74 5.20
N GLY A 51 0.92 1.54 6.50
CA GLY A 51 0.71 2.63 7.44
C GLY A 51 1.99 3.44 7.60
N THR A 52 1.86 4.77 7.60
CA THR A 52 2.98 5.67 7.91
C THR A 52 2.46 7.03 8.41
N SER A 53 3.36 7.93 8.78
CA SER A 53 3.04 9.34 9.06
C SER A 53 2.86 10.14 7.77
N LEU A 54 2.10 11.25 7.81
CA LEU A 54 1.92 12.13 6.65
C LEU A 54 3.23 12.57 5.98
N ASP A 55 4.25 12.95 6.77
CA ASP A 55 5.50 13.45 6.20
C ASP A 55 6.32 12.36 5.51
N ARG A 56 6.34 11.15 6.09
CA ARG A 56 6.92 9.97 5.42
C ARG A 56 6.16 9.61 4.13
N ALA A 57 4.83 9.67 4.15
CA ALA A 57 4.03 9.45 2.93
C ALA A 57 4.38 10.47 1.84
N ARG A 58 4.48 11.77 2.20
CA ARG A 58 4.91 12.83 1.27
C ARG A 58 6.30 12.56 0.71
N GLY A 59 7.26 12.15 1.55
CA GLY A 59 8.62 11.80 1.12
C GLY A 59 8.61 10.67 0.09
N ILE A 60 7.86 9.60 0.36
CA ILE A 60 7.72 8.44 -0.56
C ILE A 60 7.09 8.87 -1.89
N ILE A 61 6.03 9.67 -1.85
CA ILE A 61 5.33 10.14 -3.07
C ILE A 61 6.22 11.04 -3.93
N LYS A 62 7.02 11.91 -3.28
CA LYS A 62 7.94 12.84 -3.96
C LYS A 62 9.13 12.11 -4.58
N THR A 63 9.68 11.14 -3.87
CA THR A 63 10.91 10.43 -4.24
C THR A 63 10.59 8.99 -4.63
N HIS A 64 10.72 8.07 -3.69
CA HIS A 64 10.40 6.65 -3.81
C HIS A 64 10.43 6.00 -2.42
N TYR A 65 10.19 4.70 -2.38
CA TYR A 65 10.38 3.89 -1.20
C TYR A 65 11.86 3.74 -0.81
N ILE A 66 12.16 3.87 0.48
CA ILE A 66 13.49 3.64 1.05
C ILE A 66 13.32 2.65 2.21
N ALA A 67 14.17 1.63 2.25
CA ALA A 67 14.18 0.67 3.35
C ALA A 67 14.43 1.38 4.68
N GLY A 68 13.61 1.08 5.69
CA GLY A 68 13.79 1.63 7.03
C GLY A 68 15.01 1.02 7.72
N ALA A 69 15.50 1.69 8.77
CA ALA A 69 16.58 1.17 9.61
C ALA A 69 16.19 -0.14 10.33
N ARG A 70 14.88 -0.37 10.55
CA ARG A 70 14.37 -1.60 11.14
C ARG A 70 14.46 -2.74 10.12
N ALA A 71 15.34 -3.71 10.38
CA ALA A 71 15.55 -4.88 9.53
C ALA A 71 15.07 -6.18 10.19
N LYS A 72 13.87 -6.18 10.80
CA LYS A 72 13.35 -7.31 11.60
C LYS A 72 13.35 -8.65 10.84
N TYR A 73 13.07 -8.60 9.54
CA TYR A 73 13.06 -9.75 8.63
C TYR A 73 14.00 -9.50 7.44
N GLY A 74 15.09 -8.75 7.68
CA GLY A 74 16.00 -8.29 6.64
C GLY A 74 15.76 -6.85 6.19
N ARG A 75 16.68 -6.31 5.39
CA ARG A 75 16.59 -4.95 4.86
C ARG A 75 15.50 -4.88 3.80
N GLY A 76 14.49 -4.03 4.01
CA GLY A 76 13.40 -3.89 3.05
C GLY A 76 12.34 -2.87 3.47
N VAL A 77 11.32 -2.74 2.62
CA VAL A 77 10.11 -1.98 2.92
C VAL A 77 9.01 -2.94 3.32
N TYR A 78 8.42 -2.70 4.48
CA TYR A 78 7.39 -3.54 5.06
C TYR A 78 6.00 -3.03 4.69
N SER A 79 5.16 -3.94 4.24
CA SER A 79 3.74 -3.73 3.97
C SER A 79 2.96 -4.98 4.35
N THR A 80 1.64 -4.85 4.49
CA THR A 80 0.73 -5.94 4.88
C THR A 80 -0.41 -6.07 3.85
N PRO A 81 -0.91 -7.28 3.54
CA PRO A 81 -2.13 -7.43 2.74
C PRO A 81 -3.39 -6.98 3.50
N ASP A 82 -3.34 -6.91 4.83
CA ASP A 82 -4.45 -6.52 5.69
C ASP A 82 -4.42 -5.02 6.02
N ILE A 83 -5.44 -4.29 5.56
CA ILE A 83 -5.61 -2.87 5.86
C ILE A 83 -5.83 -2.61 7.36
N HIS A 84 -6.42 -3.55 8.09
CA HIS A 84 -6.64 -3.44 9.52
C HIS A 84 -5.33 -3.51 10.31
N VAL A 85 -4.31 -4.22 9.81
CA VAL A 85 -2.95 -4.10 10.35
C VAL A 85 -2.38 -2.72 10.02
N ALA A 86 -2.43 -2.29 8.76
CA ALA A 86 -1.83 -1.00 8.36
C ALA A 86 -2.44 0.22 9.07
N ARG A 87 -3.72 0.17 9.47
CA ARG A 87 -4.40 1.26 10.18
C ARG A 87 -4.07 1.35 11.67
N LYS A 88 -3.45 0.35 12.29
CA LYS A 88 -3.11 0.38 13.74
C LYS A 88 -2.20 1.57 14.05
N ASP A 89 -2.31 2.13 15.25
CA ASP A 89 -1.63 3.38 15.64
C ASP A 89 -0.10 3.28 15.64
N ASN A 90 0.43 2.08 15.82
CA ASN A 90 1.86 1.79 15.71
C ASN A 90 2.40 1.82 14.27
N TYR A 91 1.52 1.80 13.25
CA TYR A 91 1.91 1.86 11.84
C TYR A 91 1.45 3.16 11.17
N SER A 92 0.19 3.57 11.31
CA SER A 92 -0.35 4.81 10.72
C SER A 92 -0.62 5.87 11.80
N ARG A 93 0.20 6.93 11.79
CA ARG A 93 0.12 8.02 12.75
C ARG A 93 -1.00 9.00 12.38
N ILE A 94 -1.78 9.40 13.38
CA ILE A 94 -2.82 10.41 13.22
C ILE A 94 -2.17 11.79 13.04
N PHE A 95 -2.71 12.60 12.14
CA PHE A 95 -2.39 14.02 12.00
C PHE A 95 -3.66 14.87 11.98
N ILE A 96 -3.54 16.12 12.37
CA ILE A 96 -4.64 17.10 12.32
C ILE A 96 -4.46 17.94 11.06
N SER A 97 -5.51 18.03 10.25
CA SER A 97 -5.52 18.92 9.08
C SER A 97 -5.56 20.36 9.53
N LYS A 98 -4.53 21.15 9.16
CA LYS A 98 -4.52 22.60 9.42
C LYS A 98 -5.64 23.36 8.67
N LYS A 99 -6.22 22.76 7.62
CA LYS A 99 -7.29 23.37 6.83
C LYS A 99 -8.69 23.10 7.40
N THR A 100 -8.89 21.94 8.03
CA THR A 100 -10.24 21.48 8.43
C THR A 100 -10.37 21.17 9.92
N GLY A 101 -9.27 21.16 10.70
CA GLY A 101 -9.25 20.75 12.11
C GLY A 101 -9.51 19.27 12.36
N LYS A 102 -9.86 18.49 11.33
CA LYS A 102 -10.19 17.06 11.46
C LYS A 102 -8.93 16.20 11.60
N ARG A 103 -9.09 15.07 12.29
CA ARG A 103 -8.06 14.04 12.46
C ARG A 103 -8.08 13.06 11.30
N TYR A 104 -6.92 12.75 10.74
CA TYR A 104 -6.77 11.83 9.62
C TYR A 104 -5.63 10.85 9.85
N LYS A 105 -5.73 9.71 9.17
CA LYS A 105 -4.64 8.74 8.96
C LYS A 105 -4.33 8.67 7.48
N VAL A 106 -3.09 8.32 7.15
CA VAL A 106 -2.67 8.03 5.77
C VAL A 106 -2.12 6.61 5.69
N ILE A 107 -2.48 5.93 4.61
CA ILE A 107 -1.99 4.60 4.25
C ILE A 107 -1.63 4.66 2.78
N LEU A 108 -0.47 4.11 2.42
CA LEU A 108 -0.08 3.90 1.03
C LEU A 108 -0.57 2.54 0.59
N GLN A 109 -1.40 2.51 -0.46
CA GLN A 109 -1.83 1.29 -1.13
C GLN A 109 -0.90 1.02 -2.31
N ASN A 110 -0.22 -0.12 -2.27
CA ASN A 110 0.81 -0.50 -3.23
C ASN A 110 0.35 -1.65 -4.12
N ARG A 111 0.98 -1.77 -5.29
CA ARG A 111 0.96 -2.97 -6.12
C ARG A 111 2.29 -3.68 -5.99
N ILE A 112 2.26 -4.95 -5.59
CA ILE A 112 3.45 -5.73 -5.26
C ILE A 112 3.87 -6.57 -6.46
N ASN A 113 5.16 -6.49 -6.83
CA ASN A 113 5.73 -7.43 -7.78
C ASN A 113 5.93 -8.79 -7.06
N PRO A 114 5.21 -9.86 -7.46
CA PRO A 114 5.33 -11.17 -6.82
C PRO A 114 6.71 -11.80 -6.98
N ASP A 115 7.47 -11.45 -8.03
CA ASP A 115 8.74 -12.10 -8.37
C ASP A 115 9.90 -11.72 -7.44
N ILE A 116 9.78 -10.59 -6.75
CA ILE A 116 10.85 -10.01 -5.92
C ILE A 116 10.44 -9.78 -4.46
N ARG A 117 9.20 -10.13 -4.08
CA ARG A 117 8.73 -9.95 -2.70
C ARG A 117 9.24 -11.06 -1.81
N HIS A 118 9.36 -10.76 -0.52
CA HIS A 118 9.57 -11.76 0.52
C HIS A 118 8.36 -11.80 1.46
N ILE A 119 7.76 -12.98 1.64
CA ILE A 119 6.64 -13.19 2.57
C ILE A 119 7.22 -13.56 3.92
N CYS A 120 7.01 -12.70 4.92
CA CYS A 120 7.43 -12.93 6.30
C CYS A 120 6.27 -13.52 7.10
N LYS A 121 6.56 -14.34 8.11
CA LYS A 121 5.53 -14.78 9.08
C LYS A 121 4.93 -13.56 9.76
N GLU A 122 3.60 -13.49 9.82
CA GLU A 122 2.90 -12.42 10.52
C GLU A 122 3.35 -12.36 11.97
N PRO A 123 3.60 -11.17 12.53
CA PRO A 123 3.86 -11.06 13.95
C PRO A 123 2.63 -11.54 14.72
N THR A 124 2.81 -12.55 15.57
CA THR A 124 1.88 -12.85 16.66
C THR A 124 1.71 -11.56 17.46
N HIS A 125 0.50 -11.00 17.43
CA HIS A 125 0.14 -9.74 18.04
C HIS A 125 -0.67 -9.97 19.30
#